data_AF-A0A7C6UDS9-F1
#
_entry.id   AF-A0A7C6UDS9-F1
#
_cell.length_a   1.000
_cell.length_b   1.000
_cell.length_c   1.000
_cell.angle_alpha   90.00
_cell.angle_beta   90.00
_cell.angle_gamma   90.00
#
_symmetry.space_group_name_H-M   'P 1'
#
loop_
_entity.id
_entity.type
_entity.pdbx_description
1 polymer ?
#
loop_
_entity_poly.entity_id
_entity_poly.type
_entity_poly.pdbx_seq_one_letter_code
_entity_poly.pdbx_strand_id
1 'polypeptide(L)'
;MDRAKRILTIVGIVLLLFAHAGGASIASASGQSGEDGSRDDGSGQTQQREYMLGVLGQYYDSADITNESALKVTRLDTNISRGFGYDSPIEESKPEFFISPENYSIRWSGYIQPEKTGSYVFKTLSDDGVRMTIDLGSGHETIIDSWGLLSLDYSSSKEVKLEKGKFYPFVLEYQQGPLYAAVHLFWELDGVPLGIIPSTAFYVDRNIHYEYVNEPLYSNLLDRNGEGLINAFEGEDGGSHKEQSNVDYDWGWGAPEGIKSDQFRGKMYGYIVPRYTEALVLTFRVDDALRVWIDGKLAIDAWDWHNQEVFECKVDAKANKRIRIEIEYADFGLGASIRMGWTSKALGIESGIIPIEFLHDRE
;
A
#
# COMPACT_ATOMS: atom_id res chain seq x y z
N MET A 1 -0.53 32.40 -33.92
CA MET A 1 -1.29 33.36 -34.75
C MET A 1 -2.74 32.90 -34.80
N ASP A 2 -3.50 33.44 -33.86
CA ASP A 2 -4.94 33.75 -33.84
C ASP A 2 -5.91 33.05 -34.83
N ARG A 3 -6.94 32.36 -34.29
CA ARG A 3 -8.32 32.85 -34.39
C ARG A 3 -9.28 32.11 -33.44
N ALA A 4 -9.86 32.91 -32.56
CA ALA A 4 -10.95 32.62 -31.66
C ALA A 4 -12.23 32.07 -32.30
N LYS A 5 -12.94 31.21 -31.57
CA LYS A 5 -14.41 31.17 -31.53
C LYS A 5 -14.90 30.96 -30.10
N ARG A 6 -15.55 32.01 -29.59
CA ARG A 6 -16.33 32.05 -28.35
C ARG A 6 -17.62 31.25 -28.54
N ILE A 7 -18.02 30.46 -27.54
CA ILE A 7 -19.43 30.13 -27.29
C ILE A 7 -19.69 30.37 -25.81
N LEU A 8 -20.67 31.24 -25.56
CA LEU A 8 -21.19 31.68 -24.27
C LEU A 8 -22.48 30.88 -24.01
N THR A 9 -22.57 30.17 -22.89
CA THR A 9 -23.85 29.70 -22.36
C THR A 9 -23.90 29.99 -20.86
N ILE A 10 -24.85 30.85 -20.49
CA ILE A 10 -25.26 31.22 -19.12
C ILE A 10 -26.49 30.38 -18.77
N VAL A 11 -26.46 29.65 -17.65
CA VAL A 11 -27.57 29.30 -16.74
C VAL A 11 -26.88 28.71 -15.49
N GLY A 12 -27.13 29.03 -14.23
CA GLY A 12 -28.13 29.81 -13.52
C GLY A 12 -28.08 29.30 -12.07
N ILE A 13 -27.57 30.11 -11.14
CA ILE A 13 -27.42 29.78 -9.73
C ILE A 13 -28.81 29.81 -9.06
N VAL A 14 -29.19 28.73 -8.37
CA VAL A 14 -30.31 28.73 -7.42
C VAL A 14 -29.73 28.59 -6.01
N LEU A 15 -29.70 29.72 -5.29
CA LEU A 15 -29.46 29.78 -3.85
C LEU A 15 -30.83 29.68 -3.16
N LEU A 16 -31.02 28.69 -2.30
CA LEU A 16 -32.18 28.61 -1.39
C LEU A 16 -31.73 29.02 0.02
N LEU A 17 -32.14 30.24 0.41
CA LEU A 17 -32.11 30.75 1.77
C LEU A 17 -33.37 30.27 2.50
N PHE A 18 -33.21 29.64 3.67
CA PHE A 18 -34.27 29.57 4.67
C PHE A 18 -33.93 30.45 5.86
N ALA A 19 -34.80 31.44 6.08
CA ALA A 19 -34.81 32.30 7.26
C ALA A 19 -35.30 31.52 8.49
N HIS A 20 -34.71 31.77 9.65
CA HIS A 20 -35.34 31.55 10.94
C HIS A 20 -35.33 32.88 11.70
N ALA A 21 -36.52 33.45 11.88
CA ALA A 21 -36.78 34.57 12.77
C ALA A 21 -36.96 34.04 14.19
N GLY A 22 -36.31 34.69 15.15
CA GLY A 22 -36.32 34.32 16.56
C GLY A 22 -37.53 34.81 17.35
N GLY A 23 -37.53 34.48 18.63
CA GLY A 23 -38.44 35.03 19.64
C GLY A 23 -38.31 34.31 20.98
N ALA A 24 -37.58 34.93 21.90
CA ALA A 24 -37.42 34.52 23.30
C ALA A 24 -38.55 35.03 24.19
N SER A 25 -38.88 34.33 25.29
CA SER A 25 -38.84 34.89 26.66
C SER A 25 -39.23 33.90 27.79
N ILE A 26 -38.27 33.72 28.70
CA ILE A 26 -38.28 33.74 30.18
C ILE A 26 -39.60 33.53 30.96
N ALA A 27 -39.59 32.60 31.92
CA ALA A 27 -40.12 32.81 33.28
C ALA A 27 -39.46 31.85 34.30
N SER A 28 -38.96 32.42 35.39
CA SER A 28 -38.40 31.78 36.58
C SER A 28 -39.48 31.39 37.59
N ALA A 29 -39.34 30.25 38.28
CA ALA A 29 -39.96 30.04 39.58
C ALA A 29 -39.16 29.05 40.44
N SER A 30 -38.90 29.46 41.67
CA SER A 30 -38.25 28.75 42.78
C SER A 30 -39.20 27.78 43.50
N GLY A 31 -38.68 26.66 44.01
CA GLY A 31 -39.36 25.83 45.00
C GLY A 31 -38.53 24.62 45.45
N GLN A 32 -38.24 24.55 46.76
CA GLN A 32 -37.50 23.49 47.45
C GLN A 32 -38.39 22.27 47.81
N SER A 33 -37.70 21.15 48.07
CA SER A 33 -38.00 20.02 48.97
C SER A 33 -38.75 18.79 48.42
N GLY A 34 -38.25 17.60 48.83
CA GLY A 34 -39.03 16.36 48.95
C GLY A 34 -38.41 15.13 48.30
N GLU A 35 -38.11 14.13 49.13
CA GLU A 35 -37.50 12.82 48.83
C GLU A 35 -38.33 11.83 47.99
N ASP A 36 -37.59 10.85 47.46
CA ASP A 36 -37.93 9.44 47.20
C ASP A 36 -38.77 9.06 45.97
N GLY A 37 -38.29 8.05 45.24
CA GLY A 37 -39.02 7.42 44.13
C GLY A 37 -38.14 7.07 42.93
N SER A 38 -37.64 5.84 42.92
CA SER A 38 -37.01 5.15 41.79
C SER A 38 -37.60 5.48 40.42
N ARG A 39 -36.77 5.93 39.47
CA ARG A 39 -36.86 5.61 38.04
C ARG A 39 -35.46 5.66 37.45
N ASP A 40 -34.87 4.50 37.27
CA ASP A 40 -33.73 4.28 36.38
C ASP A 40 -34.29 4.40 34.95
N ASP A 41 -34.05 5.54 34.29
CA ASP A 41 -34.40 5.74 32.88
C ASP A 41 -33.32 5.13 32.00
N GLY A 42 -33.35 3.81 31.91
CA GLY A 42 -32.65 3.05 30.88
C GLY A 42 -33.13 3.46 29.49
N SER A 43 -32.60 4.56 28.96
CA SER A 43 -32.60 4.87 27.53
C SER A 43 -31.17 4.98 27.03
N GLY A 44 -30.43 3.87 27.18
CA GLY A 44 -29.39 3.56 26.21
C GLY A 44 -30.08 3.35 24.87
N GLN A 45 -30.27 4.43 24.12
CA GLN A 45 -30.62 4.34 22.71
C GLN A 45 -29.46 3.61 22.03
N THR A 46 -29.56 2.29 21.89
CA THR A 46 -28.70 1.54 20.99
C THR A 46 -28.97 2.12 19.62
N GLN A 47 -28.09 3.01 19.16
CA GLN A 47 -28.19 3.64 17.84
C GLN A 47 -28.35 2.50 16.83
N GLN A 48 -29.51 2.40 16.20
CA GLN A 48 -29.80 1.34 15.25
C GLN A 48 -28.72 1.39 14.18
N ARG A 49 -28.00 0.29 13.98
CA ARG A 49 -26.91 0.23 13.02
C ARG A 49 -27.49 0.47 11.62
N GLU A 50 -27.11 1.58 11.01
CA GLU A 50 -27.58 2.00 9.68
C GLU A 50 -26.52 1.64 8.64
N TYR A 51 -26.97 1.07 7.53
CA TYR A 51 -26.12 0.59 6.44
C TYR A 51 -26.35 1.44 5.17
N MET A 52 -25.27 1.74 4.47
CA MET A 52 -25.26 2.53 3.23
C MET A 52 -24.55 1.74 2.13
N LEU A 53 -24.91 1.97 0.86
CA LEU A 53 -24.32 1.27 -0.27
C LEU A 53 -22.80 1.50 -0.36
N GLY A 54 -22.10 0.44 -0.78
CA GLY A 54 -20.68 0.43 -1.08
C GLY A 54 -19.91 -0.65 -0.32
N VAL A 55 -18.63 -0.79 -0.64
CA VAL A 55 -17.70 -1.69 0.03
C VAL A 55 -16.40 -0.93 0.32
N LEU A 56 -15.86 -1.06 1.53
CA LEU A 56 -14.63 -0.38 1.91
C LEU A 56 -13.43 -1.12 1.34
N GLY A 57 -12.73 -0.51 0.38
CA GLY A 57 -11.49 -1.03 -0.20
C GLY A 57 -10.26 -0.38 0.43
N GLN A 58 -9.35 -1.21 0.93
CA GLN A 58 -8.03 -0.83 1.43
C GLN A 58 -6.97 -1.39 0.49
N TYR A 59 -6.15 -0.52 -0.08
CA TYR A 59 -5.19 -0.83 -1.14
C TYR A 59 -3.76 -0.68 -0.60
N TYR A 60 -3.00 -1.76 -0.68
CA TYR A 60 -1.66 -1.89 -0.11
C TYR A 60 -0.64 -1.99 -1.25
N ASP A 61 0.42 -1.18 -1.20
CA ASP A 61 1.58 -1.26 -2.08
C ASP A 61 2.52 -2.38 -1.64
N SER A 62 1.98 -3.57 -1.39
CA SER A 62 2.70 -4.81 -1.14
C SER A 62 1.75 -5.99 -1.32
N ALA A 63 2.28 -7.12 -1.79
CA ALA A 63 1.57 -8.39 -1.82
C ALA A 63 1.32 -8.95 -0.40
N ASP A 64 2.04 -8.47 0.64
CA ASP A 64 1.78 -8.82 2.04
C ASP A 64 0.67 -7.93 2.64
N ILE A 65 -0.56 -8.40 2.56
CA ILE A 65 -1.76 -7.70 3.06
C ILE A 65 -1.80 -7.49 4.58
N THR A 66 -0.84 -8.07 5.32
CA THR A 66 -0.72 -7.87 6.77
C THR A 66 0.19 -6.70 7.13
N ASN A 67 0.89 -6.11 6.14
CA ASN A 67 1.79 -5.00 6.37
C ASN A 67 1.04 -3.65 6.31
N GLU A 68 0.61 -3.16 7.46
CA GLU A 68 -0.12 -1.88 7.57
C GLU A 68 0.67 -0.66 7.08
N SER A 69 2.01 -0.72 7.05
CA SER A 69 2.82 0.37 6.48
C SER A 69 2.77 0.44 4.94
N ALA A 70 2.31 -0.65 4.30
CA ALA A 70 2.05 -0.71 2.88
C ALA A 70 0.68 -0.12 2.50
N LEU A 71 -0.25 0.12 3.45
CA LEU A 71 -1.55 0.72 3.16
C LEU A 71 -1.37 2.12 2.57
N LYS A 72 -1.79 2.34 1.32
CA LYS A 72 -1.67 3.64 0.63
C LYS A 72 -3.00 4.34 0.42
N VAL A 73 -4.07 3.59 0.17
CA VAL A 73 -5.38 4.16 -0.13
C VAL A 73 -6.48 3.40 0.58
N THR A 74 -7.40 4.13 1.21
CA THR A 74 -8.68 3.62 1.69
C THR A 74 -9.80 4.38 0.99
N ARG A 75 -10.72 3.68 0.33
CA ARG A 75 -11.83 4.31 -0.40
C ARG A 75 -13.08 3.45 -0.40
N LEU A 76 -14.22 4.07 -0.72
CA LEU A 76 -15.44 3.34 -1.01
C LEU A 76 -15.45 2.90 -2.48
N ASP A 77 -15.52 1.60 -2.72
CA ASP A 77 -15.81 1.03 -4.04
C ASP A 77 -17.29 0.69 -4.15
N THR A 78 -17.81 0.60 -5.38
CA THR A 78 -19.23 0.25 -5.62
C THR A 78 -19.43 -1.23 -5.94
N ASN A 79 -18.40 -1.93 -6.39
CA ASN A 79 -18.43 -3.35 -6.69
C ASN A 79 -17.01 -3.95 -6.56
N ILE A 80 -16.93 -5.28 -6.64
CA ILE A 80 -15.67 -6.02 -6.73
C ILE A 80 -15.65 -6.76 -8.07
N SER A 81 -15.39 -6.03 -9.15
CA SER A 81 -15.25 -6.58 -10.50
C SER A 81 -14.34 -5.69 -11.33
N ARG A 82 -13.03 -5.96 -11.26
CA ARG A 82 -12.02 -5.14 -11.91
C ARG A 82 -10.95 -5.98 -12.60
N GLY A 83 -10.77 -5.74 -13.89
CA GLY A 83 -9.56 -6.12 -14.61
C GLY A 83 -8.62 -4.92 -14.60
N PHE A 84 -7.54 -5.01 -13.84
CA PHE A 84 -6.50 -3.98 -13.80
C PHE A 84 -5.53 -4.13 -14.97
N GLY A 85 -5.42 -5.32 -15.55
CA GLY A 85 -4.52 -5.56 -16.67
C GLY A 85 -3.07 -5.49 -16.19
N TYR A 86 -2.29 -4.56 -16.73
CA TYR A 86 -0.90 -4.31 -16.32
C TYR A 86 -0.74 -2.94 -15.64
N ASP A 87 -1.85 -2.31 -15.27
CA ASP A 87 -1.88 -0.97 -14.72
C ASP A 87 -1.99 -0.98 -13.19
N SER A 88 -1.64 0.14 -12.56
CA SER A 88 -1.82 0.34 -11.13
C SER A 88 -3.30 0.27 -10.72
N PRO A 89 -3.63 -0.22 -9.51
CA PRO A 89 -5.00 -0.16 -8.99
C PRO A 89 -5.45 1.27 -8.62
N ILE A 90 -4.53 2.23 -8.62
CA ILE A 90 -4.74 3.66 -8.38
C ILE A 90 -4.46 4.44 -9.67
N GLU A 91 -5.26 5.46 -9.96
CA GLU A 91 -5.13 6.25 -11.18
C GLU A 91 -3.79 6.99 -11.27
N GLU A 92 -3.17 6.97 -12.45
CA GLU A 92 -1.83 7.56 -12.72
C GLU A 92 -1.72 9.06 -12.43
N SER A 93 -2.84 9.79 -12.38
CA SER A 93 -2.85 11.25 -12.15
C SER A 93 -2.38 11.67 -10.75
N LYS A 94 -1.97 10.72 -9.91
CA LYS A 94 -1.69 10.86 -8.48
C LYS A 94 -0.36 10.17 -8.09
N PRO A 95 0.79 10.65 -8.59
CA PRO A 95 2.09 9.97 -8.46
C PRO A 95 2.58 9.81 -7.01
N GLU A 96 2.22 10.72 -6.11
CA GLU A 96 2.54 10.62 -4.67
C GLU A 96 1.77 9.50 -3.95
N PHE A 97 0.74 8.95 -4.60
CA PHE A 97 -0.11 7.85 -4.11
C PHE A 97 0.02 6.60 -4.97
N PHE A 98 1.09 6.52 -5.76
CA PHE A 98 1.36 5.42 -6.67
C PHE A 98 1.50 4.09 -5.92
N ILE A 99 0.74 3.11 -6.40
CA ILE A 99 0.92 1.69 -6.08
C ILE A 99 1.54 1.05 -7.30
N SER A 100 2.62 0.29 -7.12
CA SER A 100 3.22 -0.46 -8.21
C SER A 100 2.15 -1.32 -8.92
N PRO A 101 2.13 -1.41 -10.26
CA PRO A 101 1.23 -2.32 -10.99
C PRO A 101 1.46 -3.79 -10.65
N GLU A 102 2.60 -4.10 -10.03
CA GLU A 102 2.94 -5.43 -9.55
C GLU A 102 3.04 -5.44 -8.03
N ASN A 103 2.83 -6.60 -7.41
CA ASN A 103 3.08 -6.82 -5.99
C ASN A 103 2.27 -5.91 -5.06
N TYR A 104 0.95 -5.87 -5.26
CA TYR A 104 0.04 -5.14 -4.40
C TYR A 104 -1.04 -6.06 -3.81
N SER A 105 -1.80 -5.58 -2.85
CA SER A 105 -2.95 -6.32 -2.33
C SER A 105 -4.11 -5.39 -2.02
N ILE A 106 -5.32 -5.95 -1.99
CA ILE A 106 -6.54 -5.19 -1.72
C ILE A 106 -7.38 -5.97 -0.72
N ARG A 107 -7.83 -5.30 0.35
CA ARG A 107 -8.81 -5.82 1.30
C ARG A 107 -10.12 -5.06 1.12
N TRP A 108 -11.16 -5.77 0.69
CA TRP A 108 -12.52 -5.28 0.72
C TRP A 108 -13.25 -5.78 1.96
N SER A 109 -13.94 -4.88 2.65
CA SER A 109 -14.74 -5.21 3.83
C SER A 109 -16.06 -4.46 3.84
N GLY A 110 -17.06 -5.06 4.49
CA GLY A 110 -18.41 -4.51 4.60
C GLY A 110 -19.41 -5.61 4.87
N TYR A 111 -20.60 -5.46 4.29
CA TYR A 111 -21.71 -6.38 4.41
C TYR A 111 -22.26 -6.76 3.04
N ILE A 112 -22.64 -8.02 2.88
CA ILE A 112 -23.46 -8.49 1.77
C ILE A 112 -24.90 -8.63 2.25
N GLN A 113 -25.84 -8.08 1.48
CA GLN A 113 -27.27 -8.28 1.70
C GLN A 113 -27.89 -8.98 0.48
N PRO A 114 -28.36 -10.24 0.61
CA PRO A 114 -28.97 -10.95 -0.51
C PRO A 114 -30.42 -10.48 -0.73
N GLU A 115 -30.85 -10.43 -2.00
CA GLU A 115 -32.23 -10.09 -2.38
C GLU A 115 -33.20 -11.27 -2.24
N LYS A 116 -32.68 -12.49 -2.12
CA LYS A 116 -33.44 -13.75 -2.02
C LYS A 116 -32.86 -14.62 -0.91
N THR A 117 -33.72 -15.39 -0.26
CA THR A 117 -33.28 -16.45 0.66
C THR A 117 -32.96 -17.70 -0.17
N GLY A 118 -31.83 -18.36 0.10
CA GLY A 118 -31.47 -19.61 -0.57
C GLY A 118 -30.05 -20.10 -0.29
N SER A 119 -29.61 -21.10 -1.05
CA SER A 119 -28.23 -21.59 -1.05
C SER A 119 -27.39 -20.75 -2.00
N TYR A 120 -26.39 -20.07 -1.47
CA TYR A 120 -25.44 -19.28 -2.23
C TYR A 120 -24.10 -20.00 -2.38
N VAL A 121 -23.51 -19.91 -3.57
CA VAL A 121 -22.10 -20.23 -3.82
C VAL A 121 -21.42 -18.96 -4.29
N PHE A 122 -20.40 -18.52 -3.55
CA PHE A 122 -19.55 -17.41 -3.97
C PHE A 122 -18.48 -17.95 -4.91
N LYS A 123 -18.19 -17.21 -5.98
CA LYS A 123 -17.09 -17.53 -6.89
C LYS A 123 -16.23 -16.31 -7.14
N THR A 124 -14.94 -16.51 -7.25
CA THR A 124 -14.00 -15.49 -7.67
C THR A 124 -13.36 -15.91 -8.98
N LEU A 125 -13.09 -14.95 -9.87
CA LEU A 125 -12.13 -15.10 -10.97
C LEU A 125 -10.99 -14.16 -10.65
N SER A 126 -9.81 -14.67 -10.35
CA SER A 126 -8.68 -13.82 -9.94
C SER A 126 -7.35 -14.27 -10.52
N ASP A 127 -6.50 -13.27 -10.78
CA ASP A 127 -5.07 -13.35 -11.05
C ASP A 127 -4.44 -12.25 -10.19
N ASP A 128 -3.70 -12.52 -9.11
CA ASP A 128 -3.38 -13.83 -8.54
C ASP A 128 -4.36 -14.29 -7.43
N GLY A 129 -3.89 -14.33 -6.17
CA GLY A 129 -4.52 -15.00 -5.04
C GLY A 129 -5.72 -14.25 -4.44
N VAL A 130 -6.65 -15.00 -3.87
CA VAL A 130 -7.86 -14.47 -3.26
C VAL A 130 -8.30 -15.31 -2.05
N ARG A 131 -8.79 -14.63 -1.01
CA ARG A 131 -9.39 -15.25 0.17
C ARG A 131 -10.67 -14.50 0.53
N MET A 132 -11.73 -15.24 0.84
CA MET A 132 -13.00 -14.66 1.30
C MET A 132 -13.39 -15.25 2.64
N THR A 133 -13.72 -14.37 3.60
CA THR A 133 -14.40 -14.73 4.84
C THR A 133 -15.78 -14.09 4.92
N ILE A 134 -16.73 -14.78 5.55
CA ILE A 134 -18.07 -14.26 5.81
C ILE A 134 -18.55 -14.71 7.20
N ASP A 135 -19.21 -13.83 7.94
CA ASP A 135 -19.85 -14.16 9.21
C ASP A 135 -21.30 -14.58 8.98
N LEU A 136 -21.60 -15.86 9.20
CA LEU A 136 -22.94 -16.43 9.05
C LEU A 136 -23.76 -16.44 10.36
N GLY A 137 -23.25 -15.81 11.42
CA GLY A 137 -23.87 -15.71 12.75
C GLY A 137 -23.08 -16.40 13.87
N SER A 138 -21.95 -17.04 13.56
CA SER A 138 -21.06 -17.69 14.53
C SER A 138 -19.64 -17.12 14.53
N GLY A 139 -19.44 -15.97 13.86
CA GLY A 139 -18.12 -15.40 13.57
C GLY A 139 -17.69 -15.67 12.13
N HIS A 140 -16.62 -14.99 11.70
CA HIS A 140 -16.08 -15.11 10.34
C HIS A 140 -15.56 -16.52 10.06
N GLU A 141 -16.03 -17.11 8.96
CA GLU A 141 -15.53 -18.36 8.40
C GLU A 141 -14.87 -18.08 7.03
N THR A 142 -13.69 -18.66 6.78
CA THR A 142 -13.07 -18.68 5.45
C THR A 142 -13.84 -19.63 4.54
N ILE A 143 -14.44 -19.07 3.49
CA ILE A 143 -15.26 -19.82 2.53
C ILE A 143 -14.57 -19.98 1.17
N ILE A 144 -13.57 -19.15 0.86
CA ILE A 144 -12.67 -19.29 -0.28
C ILE A 144 -11.25 -19.03 0.25
N ASP A 145 -10.31 -19.92 -0.06
CA ASP A 145 -8.88 -19.76 0.27
C ASP A 145 -8.04 -20.28 -0.88
N SER A 146 -7.72 -19.38 -1.82
CA SER A 146 -6.89 -19.66 -2.99
C SER A 146 -5.77 -18.62 -3.06
N TRP A 147 -4.82 -18.74 -2.13
CA TRP A 147 -3.77 -17.74 -1.93
C TRP A 147 -2.44 -18.17 -2.57
N GLY A 148 -1.70 -17.22 -3.14
CA GLY A 148 -0.40 -17.44 -3.80
C GLY A 148 -0.36 -16.84 -5.20
N LEU A 149 0.76 -17.06 -5.90
CA LEU A 149 0.96 -16.66 -7.30
C LEU A 149 0.26 -17.66 -8.22
N LEU A 150 -0.79 -17.23 -8.90
CA LEU A 150 -1.73 -18.06 -9.64
C LEU A 150 -2.15 -17.31 -10.91
N SER A 151 -2.23 -18.01 -12.04
CA SER A 151 -2.84 -17.44 -13.25
C SER A 151 -4.35 -17.28 -13.09
N LEU A 152 -4.95 -16.39 -13.88
CA LEU A 152 -6.40 -16.14 -13.93
C LEU A 152 -7.25 -17.42 -13.92
N ASP A 153 -7.86 -17.72 -12.77
CA ASP A 153 -8.68 -18.93 -12.60
C ASP A 153 -9.86 -18.70 -11.63
N TYR A 154 -10.82 -19.61 -11.68
CA TYR A 154 -11.98 -19.60 -10.79
C TYR A 154 -11.69 -20.30 -9.47
N SER A 155 -12.08 -19.67 -8.37
CA SER A 155 -12.24 -20.32 -7.07
C SER A 155 -13.70 -20.25 -6.63
N SER A 156 -14.18 -21.26 -5.90
CA SER A 156 -15.58 -21.35 -5.47
C SER A 156 -15.68 -21.72 -4.00
N SER A 157 -16.66 -21.15 -3.31
CA SER A 157 -16.97 -21.53 -1.95
C SER A 157 -17.75 -22.84 -1.88
N LYS A 158 -17.84 -23.40 -0.67
CA LYS A 158 -18.95 -24.29 -0.31
C LYS A 158 -20.28 -23.51 -0.36
N GLU A 159 -21.40 -24.24 -0.41
CA GLU A 159 -22.72 -23.62 -0.24
C GLU A 159 -22.86 -22.95 1.14
N VAL A 160 -23.42 -21.74 1.15
CA VAL A 160 -23.78 -21.01 2.37
C VAL A 160 -25.25 -20.59 2.31
N LYS A 161 -25.95 -20.69 3.43
CA LYS A 161 -27.37 -20.30 3.51
C LYS A 161 -27.48 -18.82 3.88
N LEU A 162 -28.05 -18.03 2.98
CA LEU A 162 -28.29 -16.61 3.23
C LEU A 162 -29.80 -16.31 3.23
N GLU A 163 -30.21 -15.37 4.07
CA GLU A 163 -31.59 -14.93 4.25
C GLU A 163 -31.77 -13.53 3.68
N LYS A 164 -32.84 -13.34 2.90
CA LYS A 164 -33.18 -12.05 2.30
C LYS A 164 -33.17 -10.93 3.33
N GLY A 165 -32.49 -9.84 3.01
CA GLY A 165 -32.50 -8.62 3.82
C GLY A 165 -31.59 -8.66 5.05
N LYS A 166 -31.01 -9.81 5.41
CA LYS A 166 -30.00 -9.90 6.46
C LYS A 166 -28.64 -9.42 5.93
N PHE A 167 -27.93 -8.63 6.73
CA PHE A 167 -26.59 -8.16 6.42
C PHE A 167 -25.56 -9.15 6.95
N TYR A 168 -24.69 -9.64 6.09
CA TYR A 168 -23.64 -10.59 6.42
C TYR A 168 -22.28 -9.90 6.32
N PRO A 169 -21.57 -9.66 7.44
CA PRO A 169 -20.22 -9.13 7.42
C PRO A 169 -19.30 -10.02 6.58
N PHE A 170 -18.47 -9.43 5.73
CA PHE A 170 -17.52 -10.17 4.91
C PHE A 170 -16.20 -9.42 4.79
N VAL A 171 -15.16 -10.18 4.48
CA VAL A 171 -13.86 -9.67 4.04
C VAL A 171 -13.45 -10.45 2.81
N LEU A 172 -13.06 -9.75 1.74
CA LEU A 172 -12.39 -10.32 0.58
C LEU A 172 -10.98 -9.73 0.50
N GLU A 173 -9.97 -10.58 0.57
CA GLU A 173 -8.57 -10.23 0.39
C GLU A 173 -8.12 -10.71 -0.99
N TYR A 174 -7.42 -9.86 -1.72
CA TYR A 174 -6.84 -10.14 -3.02
C TYR A 174 -5.35 -9.79 -3.00
N GLN A 175 -4.54 -10.63 -3.64
CA GLN A 175 -3.11 -10.45 -3.80
C GLN A 175 -2.80 -10.43 -5.29
N GLN A 176 -2.05 -9.43 -5.70
CA GLN A 176 -1.41 -9.37 -7.01
C GLN A 176 0.10 -9.56 -6.86
N GLY A 177 0.66 -10.43 -7.69
CA GLY A 177 2.07 -10.62 -7.93
C GLY A 177 2.53 -9.89 -9.20
N PRO A 178 3.43 -10.48 -10.00
CA PRO A 178 3.91 -9.87 -11.24
C PRO A 178 2.89 -10.01 -12.39
N LEU A 179 3.04 -9.19 -13.43
CA LEU A 179 2.26 -9.28 -14.67
C LEU A 179 0.77 -8.90 -14.51
N TYR A 180 -0.13 -9.79 -14.94
CA TYR A 180 -1.54 -9.47 -15.20
C TYR A 180 -2.36 -9.50 -13.92
N ALA A 181 -3.24 -8.53 -13.73
CA ALA A 181 -4.04 -8.38 -12.53
C ALA A 181 -5.54 -8.30 -12.83
N ALA A 182 -6.33 -9.18 -12.21
CA ALA A 182 -7.79 -9.08 -12.24
C ALA A 182 -8.42 -9.74 -11.02
N VAL A 183 -9.57 -9.23 -10.58
CA VAL A 183 -10.42 -9.86 -9.56
C VAL A 183 -11.89 -9.54 -9.81
N HIS A 184 -12.70 -10.59 -9.86
CA HIS A 184 -14.15 -10.50 -10.03
C HIS A 184 -14.85 -11.38 -9.02
N LEU A 185 -15.87 -10.85 -8.34
CA LEU A 185 -16.68 -11.59 -7.37
C LEU A 185 -18.09 -11.85 -7.92
N PHE A 186 -18.47 -13.13 -7.93
CA PHE A 186 -19.73 -13.66 -8.43
C PHE A 186 -20.48 -14.41 -7.34
N TRP A 187 -21.76 -14.64 -7.59
CA TRP A 187 -22.56 -15.58 -6.81
C TRP A 187 -23.51 -16.42 -7.67
N GLU A 188 -23.84 -17.59 -7.16
CA GLU A 188 -24.91 -18.46 -7.66
C GLU A 188 -25.96 -18.62 -6.58
N LEU A 189 -27.22 -18.78 -6.98
CA LEU A 189 -28.34 -19.02 -6.08
C LEU A 189 -29.04 -20.32 -6.47
N ASP A 190 -29.09 -21.28 -5.56
CA ASP A 190 -29.75 -22.59 -5.74
C ASP A 190 -29.32 -23.30 -7.04
N GLY A 191 -28.02 -23.24 -7.34
CA GLY A 191 -27.41 -23.81 -8.55
C GLY A 191 -27.61 -23.00 -9.83
N VAL A 192 -28.25 -21.83 -9.75
CA VAL A 192 -28.44 -20.91 -10.88
C VAL A 192 -27.40 -19.78 -10.79
N PRO A 193 -26.51 -19.63 -11.79
CA PRO A 193 -25.57 -18.51 -11.82
C PRO A 193 -26.31 -17.17 -11.90
N LEU A 194 -26.09 -16.30 -10.92
CA LEU A 194 -26.63 -14.93 -10.94
C LEU A 194 -25.64 -13.94 -11.58
N GLY A 195 -24.35 -14.30 -11.65
CA GLY A 195 -23.29 -13.47 -12.23
C GLY A 195 -22.55 -12.64 -11.19
N ILE A 196 -21.98 -11.52 -11.63
CA ILE A 196 -21.25 -10.57 -10.77
C ILE A 196 -22.19 -10.09 -9.66
N ILE A 197 -21.69 -10.01 -8.43
CA ILE A 197 -22.48 -9.47 -7.32
C ILE A 197 -22.77 -7.98 -7.59
N PRO A 198 -24.04 -7.57 -7.66
CA PRO A 198 -24.39 -6.20 -8.01
C PRO A 198 -24.00 -5.24 -6.89
N SER A 199 -23.74 -3.97 -7.25
CA SER A 199 -23.43 -2.92 -6.28
C SER A 199 -24.50 -2.71 -5.21
N THR A 200 -25.76 -3.05 -5.52
CA THR A 200 -26.90 -2.99 -4.60
C THR A 200 -26.86 -4.04 -3.49
N ALA A 201 -25.96 -5.03 -3.57
CA ALA A 201 -25.78 -6.05 -2.54
C ALA A 201 -24.67 -5.69 -1.53
N PHE A 202 -23.83 -4.69 -1.81
CA PHE A 202 -22.74 -4.28 -0.93
C PHE A 202 -23.11 -3.09 -0.07
N TYR A 203 -22.81 -3.21 1.22
CA TYR A 203 -23.06 -2.16 2.20
C TYR A 203 -21.86 -1.97 3.14
N VAL A 204 -21.76 -0.77 3.70
CA VAL A 204 -20.89 -0.42 4.83
C VAL A 204 -21.71 0.25 5.92
N ASP A 205 -21.16 0.33 7.12
CA ASP A 205 -21.74 1.14 8.20
C ASP A 205 -21.82 2.62 7.77
N ARG A 206 -22.89 3.32 8.17
CA ARG A 206 -23.15 4.73 7.82
C ARG A 206 -21.96 5.66 8.09
N ASN A 207 -21.23 5.43 9.18
CA ASN A 207 -20.07 6.25 9.53
C ASN A 207 -18.92 6.07 8.52
N ILE A 208 -18.64 4.82 8.12
CA ILE A 208 -17.65 4.50 7.08
C ILE A 208 -18.06 5.15 5.76
N HIS A 209 -19.34 5.06 5.39
CA HIS A 209 -19.82 5.69 4.16
C HIS A 209 -19.52 7.19 4.14
N TYR A 210 -19.91 7.95 5.18
CA TYR A 210 -19.66 9.39 5.18
C TYR A 210 -18.20 9.78 5.32
N GLU A 211 -17.38 8.92 5.90
CA GLU A 211 -15.94 9.12 5.97
C GLU A 211 -15.28 9.07 4.58
N TYR A 212 -15.73 8.17 3.69
CA TYR A 212 -15.06 7.89 2.41
C TYR A 212 -15.86 8.19 1.14
N VAL A 213 -17.11 8.66 1.23
CA VAL A 213 -17.97 8.89 0.05
C VAL A 213 -17.49 10.03 -0.85
N ASN A 214 -16.85 11.05 -0.27
CA ASN A 214 -16.45 12.24 -1.02
C ASN A 214 -15.08 12.06 -1.65
N GLU A 215 -14.09 11.56 -0.90
CA GLU A 215 -12.72 11.38 -1.37
C GLU A 215 -12.04 10.17 -0.70
N PRO A 216 -11.09 9.50 -1.39
CA PRO A 216 -10.21 8.51 -0.78
C PRO A 216 -9.35 9.11 0.34
N LEU A 217 -9.07 8.32 1.37
CA LEU A 217 -8.03 8.59 2.36
C LEU A 217 -6.71 8.02 1.88
N TYR A 218 -5.67 8.85 1.89
CA TYR A 218 -4.31 8.45 1.54
C TYR A 218 -3.44 8.29 2.79
N SER A 219 -2.65 7.23 2.84
CA SER A 219 -1.86 6.82 4.02
C SER A 219 -0.43 6.45 3.65
N ASN A 220 0.47 6.48 4.64
CA ASN A 220 1.87 6.03 4.52
C ASN A 220 2.60 6.54 3.27
N LEU A 221 2.50 7.84 3.01
CA LEU A 221 3.16 8.47 1.86
C LEU A 221 4.67 8.26 1.93
N LEU A 222 5.25 7.94 0.78
CA LEU A 222 6.67 7.68 0.62
C LEU A 222 7.30 8.83 -0.17
N ASP A 223 8.45 9.28 0.30
CA ASP A 223 9.31 10.11 -0.51
C ASP A 223 9.97 9.26 -1.60
N ARG A 224 9.58 9.47 -2.86
CA ARG A 224 10.09 8.76 -4.05
C ARG A 224 10.77 9.71 -5.04
N ASN A 225 11.31 10.82 -4.55
CA ASN A 225 12.02 11.79 -5.38
C ASN A 225 13.55 11.64 -5.28
N GLY A 226 14.03 10.51 -4.76
CA GLY A 226 15.45 10.22 -4.66
C GLY A 226 16.15 10.33 -6.02
N GLU A 227 17.33 10.95 -6.01
CA GLU A 227 18.20 11.11 -7.18
C GLU A 227 19.45 10.22 -7.06
N GLY A 228 19.54 9.39 -6.02
CA GLY A 228 20.69 8.54 -5.74
C GLY A 228 21.51 8.99 -4.53
N LEU A 229 22.46 8.14 -4.15
CA LEU A 229 23.52 8.48 -3.20
C LEU A 229 24.62 9.28 -3.90
N ILE A 230 25.39 10.04 -3.13
CA ILE A 230 26.61 10.65 -3.66
C ILE A 230 27.70 9.59 -3.70
N ASN A 231 28.18 9.26 -4.90
CA ASN A 231 29.19 8.25 -5.14
C ASN A 231 30.46 8.94 -5.65
N ALA A 232 31.54 8.91 -4.87
CA ALA A 232 32.79 9.56 -5.19
C ALA A 232 33.94 8.55 -5.17
N PHE A 233 34.71 8.49 -6.23
CA PHE A 233 35.84 7.58 -6.41
C PHE A 233 37.12 8.36 -6.69
N GLU A 234 38.24 7.85 -6.18
CA GLU A 234 39.56 8.46 -6.29
C GLU A 234 40.64 7.39 -6.48
N GLY A 235 41.49 7.56 -7.49
CA GLY A 235 42.62 6.67 -7.75
C GLY A 235 43.86 7.07 -6.95
N GLU A 236 44.64 6.10 -6.47
CA GLU A 236 45.91 6.38 -5.76
C GLU A 236 46.91 7.12 -6.67
N ASP A 237 46.86 6.82 -7.97
CA ASP A 237 47.67 7.44 -9.04
C ASP A 237 47.13 8.80 -9.54
N GLY A 238 46.04 9.29 -8.94
CA GLY A 238 45.30 10.47 -9.37
C GLY A 238 44.13 10.14 -10.31
N GLY A 239 43.28 11.15 -10.52
CA GLY A 239 41.97 10.99 -11.16
C GLY A 239 40.86 10.86 -10.12
N SER A 240 39.67 11.34 -10.47
CA SER A 240 38.51 11.30 -9.60
C SER A 240 37.24 11.23 -10.43
N HIS A 241 36.27 10.47 -9.95
CA HIS A 241 34.95 10.39 -10.53
C HIS A 241 33.92 10.69 -9.44
N LYS A 242 32.88 11.46 -9.75
CA LYS A 242 31.81 11.74 -8.82
C LYS A 242 30.49 11.84 -9.55
N GLU A 243 29.51 11.13 -9.03
CA GLU A 243 28.16 11.14 -9.56
C GLU A 243 27.12 10.96 -8.45
N GLN A 244 25.85 11.00 -8.85
CA GLN A 244 24.73 10.69 -8.00
C GLN A 244 23.90 9.59 -8.67
N SER A 245 23.83 8.43 -8.03
CA SER A 245 23.23 7.22 -8.61
C SER A 245 22.92 6.18 -7.51
N ASN A 246 22.31 5.06 -7.90
CA ASN A 246 22.33 3.86 -7.08
C ASN A 246 23.77 3.30 -6.96
N VAL A 247 23.98 2.34 -6.06
CA VAL A 247 25.27 1.63 -5.96
C VAL A 247 25.12 0.29 -6.68
N ASP A 248 25.38 0.29 -7.98
CA ASP A 248 25.36 -0.92 -8.82
C ASP A 248 26.49 -0.86 -9.85
N TYR A 249 27.70 -1.12 -9.37
CA TYR A 249 28.92 -1.01 -10.16
C TYR A 249 29.55 -2.37 -10.42
N ASP A 250 29.90 -2.59 -11.67
CA ASP A 250 30.69 -3.73 -12.13
C ASP A 250 31.60 -3.24 -13.26
N TRP A 251 32.82 -2.87 -12.88
CA TRP A 251 33.81 -2.36 -13.82
C TRP A 251 34.60 -3.49 -14.51
N GLY A 252 34.39 -4.75 -14.11
CA GLY A 252 35.23 -5.86 -14.52
C GLY A 252 36.69 -5.56 -14.21
N TRP A 253 37.55 -5.55 -15.22
CA TRP A 253 38.98 -5.22 -15.11
C TRP A 253 39.29 -3.72 -15.22
N GLY A 254 38.25 -2.88 -15.23
CA GLY A 254 38.34 -1.44 -15.40
C GLY A 254 38.21 -0.68 -14.08
N ALA A 255 37.91 0.61 -14.21
CA ALA A 255 37.67 1.53 -13.11
C ALA A 255 36.62 2.58 -13.54
N PRO A 256 36.11 3.41 -12.61
CA PRO A 256 35.29 4.57 -12.96
C PRO A 256 35.94 5.47 -14.01
N GLU A 257 35.12 6.18 -14.78
CA GLU A 257 35.62 7.09 -15.81
C GLU A 257 36.60 8.12 -15.23
N GLY A 258 37.78 8.25 -15.87
CA GLY A 258 38.82 9.19 -15.45
C GLY A 258 39.75 8.67 -14.34
N ILE A 259 39.59 7.41 -13.93
CA ILE A 259 40.47 6.71 -12.98
C ILE A 259 41.18 5.57 -13.73
N LYS A 260 42.42 5.27 -13.36
CA LYS A 260 43.14 4.10 -13.88
C LYS A 260 42.60 2.82 -13.23
N SER A 261 42.70 1.69 -13.94
CA SER A 261 42.41 0.37 -13.37
C SER A 261 43.32 0.07 -12.18
N ASP A 262 42.78 -0.68 -11.21
CA ASP A 262 43.43 -1.06 -9.96
C ASP A 262 43.68 0.13 -9.01
N GLN A 263 43.76 -0.16 -7.71
CA GLN A 263 44.23 0.78 -6.67
C GLN A 263 43.41 2.09 -6.61
N PHE A 264 42.10 1.95 -6.44
CA PHE A 264 41.21 3.08 -6.21
C PHE A 264 40.29 2.87 -5.01
N ARG A 265 39.78 3.98 -4.46
CA ARG A 265 38.88 4.00 -3.32
C ARG A 265 37.56 4.65 -3.71
N GLY A 266 36.50 4.27 -3.02
CA GLY A 266 35.18 4.86 -3.16
C GLY A 266 34.59 5.30 -1.82
N LYS A 267 33.82 6.37 -1.85
CA LYS A 267 32.93 6.79 -0.77
C LYS A 267 31.53 7.00 -1.35
N MET A 268 30.57 6.24 -0.86
CA MET A 268 29.15 6.42 -1.17
C MET A 268 28.41 6.85 0.09
N TYR A 269 27.59 7.89 0.02
CA TYR A 269 26.88 8.37 1.20
C TYR A 269 25.57 9.08 0.87
N GLY A 270 24.66 9.05 1.84
CA GLY A 270 23.35 9.67 1.75
C GLY A 270 22.35 8.95 2.66
N TYR A 271 21.13 8.78 2.16
CA TYR A 271 20.03 8.22 2.91
C TYR A 271 19.21 7.22 2.08
N ILE A 272 18.79 6.14 2.72
CA ILE A 272 17.79 5.21 2.19
C ILE A 272 16.43 5.59 2.78
N VAL A 273 15.39 5.63 1.96
CA VAL A 273 13.98 5.76 2.41
C VAL A 273 13.31 4.38 2.32
N PRO A 274 13.09 3.68 3.46
CA PRO A 274 12.41 2.40 3.45
C PRO A 274 10.95 2.54 3.05
N ARG A 275 10.47 1.61 2.23
CA ARG A 275 9.05 1.53 1.84
C ARG A 275 8.15 1.09 3.00
N TYR A 276 8.69 0.28 3.90
CA TYR A 276 7.91 -0.44 4.91
C TYR A 276 8.52 -0.35 6.30
N THR A 277 7.67 -0.54 7.31
CA THR A 277 8.03 -0.67 8.71
C THR A 277 8.20 -2.14 9.06
N GLU A 278 9.42 -2.65 8.89
CA GLU A 278 9.79 -4.04 9.15
C GLU A 278 11.31 -4.19 9.25
N ALA A 279 11.79 -5.41 9.46
CA ALA A 279 13.21 -5.70 9.35
C ALA A 279 13.65 -5.61 7.88
N LEU A 280 14.54 -4.66 7.59
CA LEU A 280 15.19 -4.49 6.30
C LEU A 280 16.57 -5.13 6.35
N VAL A 281 16.89 -5.97 5.37
CA VAL A 281 18.24 -6.50 5.19
C VAL A 281 18.87 -5.73 4.04
N LEU A 282 19.99 -5.06 4.32
CA LEU A 282 20.83 -4.45 3.29
C LEU A 282 21.91 -5.45 2.91
N THR A 283 22.07 -5.67 1.60
CA THR A 283 23.06 -6.60 1.04
C THR A 283 24.09 -5.83 0.24
N PHE A 284 25.35 -6.27 0.31
CA PHE A 284 26.47 -5.67 -0.38
C PHE A 284 27.29 -6.76 -1.04
N ARG A 285 27.40 -6.74 -2.38
CA ARG A 285 28.29 -7.64 -3.12
C ARG A 285 29.53 -6.85 -3.54
N VAL A 286 30.71 -7.29 -3.12
CA VAL A 286 31.95 -6.49 -3.25
C VAL A 286 33.11 -7.28 -3.86
N ASP A 287 33.95 -6.55 -4.59
CA ASP A 287 35.26 -6.94 -5.11
C ASP A 287 36.09 -5.63 -5.17
N ASP A 288 36.97 -5.28 -4.23
CA ASP A 288 37.56 -6.12 -3.18
C ASP A 288 37.00 -5.89 -1.77
N ALA A 289 36.89 -4.65 -1.32
CA ALA A 289 36.73 -4.35 0.12
C ALA A 289 35.65 -3.31 0.39
N LEU A 290 34.99 -3.41 1.54
CA LEU A 290 34.08 -2.37 2.02
C LEU A 290 34.02 -2.20 3.54
N ARG A 291 33.61 -1.00 3.95
CA ARG A 291 33.04 -0.74 5.28
C ARG A 291 31.71 -0.04 5.12
N VAL A 292 30.74 -0.39 5.96
CA VAL A 292 29.40 0.21 5.92
C VAL A 292 29.02 0.73 7.29
N TRP A 293 28.52 1.96 7.33
CA TRP A 293 27.92 2.56 8.51
C TRP A 293 26.44 2.82 8.28
N ILE A 294 25.62 2.45 9.28
CA ILE A 294 24.19 2.72 9.34
C ILE A 294 23.96 3.64 10.53
N ASP A 295 23.37 4.82 10.29
CA ASP A 295 23.16 5.86 11.29
C ASP A 295 24.44 6.17 12.11
N GLY A 296 25.58 6.22 11.41
CA GLY A 296 26.90 6.51 11.97
C GLY A 296 27.54 5.36 12.76
N LYS A 297 26.91 4.18 12.83
CA LYS A 297 27.46 2.99 13.50
C LYS A 297 28.03 2.02 12.47
N LEU A 298 29.26 1.56 12.67
CA LEU A 298 29.90 0.56 11.82
C LEU A 298 29.10 -0.75 11.89
N ALA A 299 28.51 -1.12 10.76
CA ALA A 299 27.67 -2.30 10.59
C ALA A 299 28.44 -3.45 9.92
N ILE A 300 29.33 -3.13 8.96
CA ILE A 300 30.17 -4.10 8.24
C ILE A 300 31.60 -3.55 8.21
N ASP A 301 32.57 -4.38 8.56
CA ASP A 301 34.01 -4.10 8.44
C ASP A 301 34.68 -5.26 7.71
N ALA A 302 34.75 -5.17 6.38
CA ALA A 302 35.28 -6.18 5.48
C ALA A 302 36.35 -5.54 4.59
N TRP A 303 37.46 -5.15 5.21
CA TRP A 303 38.55 -4.41 4.57
C TRP A 303 39.71 -5.31 4.15
N ASP A 304 39.42 -6.34 3.34
CA ASP A 304 40.37 -7.33 2.82
C ASP A 304 40.02 -7.69 1.37
N TRP A 305 40.80 -8.57 0.73
CA TRP A 305 40.56 -9.05 -0.63
C TRP A 305 39.35 -10.01 -0.69
N HIS A 306 38.22 -9.53 -1.20
CA HIS A 306 37.06 -10.35 -1.50
C HIS A 306 36.84 -10.43 -3.00
N ASN A 307 36.34 -11.57 -3.50
CA ASN A 307 36.00 -11.74 -4.91
C ASN A 307 34.50 -11.97 -5.04
N GLN A 308 33.77 -10.87 -5.21
CA GLN A 308 32.32 -10.86 -5.39
C GLN A 308 31.53 -11.47 -4.21
N GLU A 309 32.09 -11.36 -2.99
CA GLU A 309 31.47 -11.87 -1.76
C GLU A 309 30.31 -10.99 -1.33
N VAL A 310 29.31 -11.59 -0.68
CA VAL A 310 28.10 -10.89 -0.22
C VAL A 310 28.13 -10.72 1.30
N PHE A 311 28.01 -9.48 1.75
CA PHE A 311 27.83 -9.10 3.13
C PHE A 311 26.42 -8.58 3.36
N GLU A 312 25.90 -8.75 4.57
CA GLU A 312 24.58 -8.27 4.95
C GLU A 312 24.58 -7.59 6.31
N CYS A 313 23.69 -6.62 6.49
CA CYS A 313 23.33 -6.10 7.80
C CYS A 313 21.82 -5.90 7.90
N LYS A 314 21.30 -5.95 9.12
CA LYS A 314 19.86 -5.83 9.42
C LYS A 314 19.57 -4.49 10.07
N VAL A 315 18.50 -3.85 9.63
CA VAL A 315 18.02 -2.57 10.14
C VAL A 315 16.54 -2.69 10.49
N ASP A 316 16.16 -2.25 11.68
CA ASP A 316 14.74 -2.13 12.06
C ASP A 316 14.16 -0.87 11.40
N ALA A 317 13.73 -1.01 10.14
CA ALA A 317 13.28 0.10 9.33
C ALA A 317 11.90 0.60 9.76
N LYS A 318 11.69 1.91 9.60
CA LYS A 318 10.38 2.56 9.67
C LYS A 318 10.08 3.16 8.31
N ALA A 319 8.89 2.89 7.78
CA ALA A 319 8.45 3.42 6.50
C ALA A 319 8.61 4.94 6.46
N ASN A 320 9.15 5.45 5.37
CA ASN A 320 9.40 6.88 5.14
C ASN A 320 10.34 7.56 6.16
N LYS A 321 11.09 6.80 6.97
CA LYS A 321 12.13 7.36 7.84
C LYS A 321 13.49 7.10 7.23
N ARG A 322 14.17 8.19 6.87
CA ARG A 322 15.51 8.14 6.27
C ARG A 322 16.49 7.42 7.20
N ILE A 323 17.22 6.47 6.65
CA ILE A 323 18.33 5.75 7.27
C ILE A 323 19.60 6.32 6.67
N ARG A 324 20.49 6.89 7.50
CA ARG A 324 21.77 7.39 7.00
C ARG A 324 22.67 6.22 6.66
N ILE A 325 23.25 6.25 5.47
CA ILE A 325 24.20 5.24 5.01
C ILE A 325 25.50 5.91 4.56
N GLU A 326 26.61 5.31 4.96
CA GLU A 326 27.94 5.62 4.47
C GLU A 326 28.65 4.31 4.12
N ILE A 327 29.34 4.30 2.99
CA ILE A 327 30.07 3.15 2.48
C ILE A 327 31.47 3.65 2.10
N GLU A 328 32.49 3.00 2.63
CA GLU A 328 33.83 3.06 2.06
C GLU A 328 34.04 1.80 1.23
N TYR A 329 34.67 1.95 0.07
CA TYR A 329 35.00 0.88 -0.86
C TYR A 329 36.46 0.96 -1.26
N ALA A 330 37.05 -0.18 -1.62
CA ALA A 330 38.32 -0.22 -2.30
C ALA A 330 38.43 -1.34 -3.31
N ASP A 331 39.12 -1.02 -4.39
CA ASP A 331 39.71 -1.96 -5.33
C ASP A 331 41.23 -1.97 -5.09
N PHE A 332 41.76 -3.14 -4.76
CA PHE A 332 43.19 -3.37 -4.59
C PHE A 332 43.83 -3.88 -5.89
N GLY A 333 43.04 -4.56 -6.74
CA GLY A 333 43.31 -4.80 -8.15
C GLY A 333 42.63 -6.04 -8.70
N LEU A 334 42.85 -6.33 -9.99
CA LEU A 334 42.13 -7.35 -10.78
C LEU A 334 40.70 -6.91 -11.14
N GLY A 335 39.71 -7.42 -10.43
CA GLY A 335 38.29 -7.22 -10.71
C GLY A 335 37.72 -6.19 -9.74
N ALA A 336 36.93 -5.24 -10.23
CA ALA A 336 36.35 -4.20 -9.40
C ALA A 336 34.82 -4.19 -9.51
N SER A 337 34.12 -4.34 -8.38
CA SER A 337 32.68 -4.18 -8.32
C SER A 337 32.19 -3.85 -6.90
N ILE A 338 31.08 -3.11 -6.84
CA ILE A 338 30.30 -2.96 -5.60
C ILE A 338 28.83 -2.78 -5.94
N ARG A 339 27.97 -3.58 -5.33
CA ARG A 339 26.52 -3.51 -5.52
C ARG A 339 25.81 -3.50 -4.18
N MET A 340 24.86 -2.59 -4.00
CA MET A 340 24.02 -2.48 -2.82
C MET A 340 22.58 -2.87 -3.16
N GLY A 341 22.04 -3.82 -2.41
CA GLY A 341 20.66 -4.24 -2.50
C GLY A 341 19.93 -4.18 -1.18
N TRP A 342 18.64 -4.44 -1.25
CA TRP A 342 17.76 -4.59 -0.10
C TRP A 342 16.83 -5.79 -0.24
N THR A 343 16.42 -6.34 0.88
CA THR A 343 15.32 -7.31 0.95
C THR A 343 14.56 -7.15 2.26
N SER A 344 13.27 -7.44 2.21
CA SER A 344 12.38 -7.50 3.37
C SER A 344 11.20 -8.41 3.04
N LYS A 345 10.38 -8.75 4.02
CA LYS A 345 9.24 -9.65 3.82
C LYS A 345 8.26 -9.05 2.81
N ALA A 346 7.95 -7.76 2.92
CA ALA A 346 6.95 -7.11 2.08
C ALA A 346 7.50 -6.61 0.73
N LEU A 347 8.83 -6.46 0.58
CA LEU A 347 9.46 -6.27 -0.74
C LEU A 347 9.27 -7.53 -1.60
N GLY A 348 9.36 -8.72 -1.02
CA GLY A 348 9.15 -9.96 -1.76
C GLY A 348 10.03 -10.04 -3.01
N ILE A 349 9.41 -10.15 -4.19
CA ILE A 349 10.12 -10.23 -5.48
C ILE A 349 10.77 -8.91 -5.93
N GLU A 350 10.45 -7.79 -5.29
CA GLU A 350 11.09 -6.48 -5.51
C GLU A 350 12.41 -6.33 -4.72
N SER A 351 12.87 -7.42 -4.09
CA SER A 351 14.21 -7.47 -3.50
C SER A 351 15.29 -7.41 -4.60
N GLY A 352 16.37 -6.69 -4.36
CA GLY A 352 17.42 -6.47 -5.38
C GLY A 352 18.15 -5.15 -5.17
N ILE A 353 18.74 -4.62 -6.23
CA ILE A 353 19.38 -3.29 -6.23
C ILE A 353 18.36 -2.26 -5.75
N ILE A 354 18.79 -1.38 -4.84
CA ILE A 354 17.90 -0.34 -4.32
C ILE A 354 17.58 0.66 -5.45
N PRO A 355 16.30 0.85 -5.80
CA PRO A 355 15.92 1.82 -6.83
C PRO A 355 16.31 3.25 -6.45
N ILE A 356 16.69 4.04 -7.44
CA ILE A 356 17.27 5.38 -7.25
C ILE A 356 16.30 6.33 -6.52
N GLU A 357 15.00 6.16 -6.74
CA GLU A 357 13.94 6.97 -6.15
C GLU A 357 13.85 6.84 -4.61
N PHE A 358 14.46 5.81 -4.02
CA PHE A 358 14.54 5.60 -2.57
C PHE A 358 15.88 6.01 -1.96
N LEU A 359 16.76 6.64 -2.75
CA LEU A 359 18.10 7.04 -2.36
C LEU A 359 18.25 8.57 -2.48
N HIS A 360 18.67 9.23 -1.40
CA HIS A 360 18.76 10.68 -1.32
C HIS A 360 20.15 11.14 -0.86
N ASP A 361 20.63 12.29 -1.35
CA ASP A 361 21.91 12.89 -0.95
C ASP A 361 21.83 13.66 0.38
N ARG A 362 20.62 14.04 0.82
CA ARG A 362 20.36 14.92 1.98
C ARG A 362 19.28 14.35 2.89
N GLU A 363 19.16 14.92 4.09
CA GLU A 363 18.13 14.58 5.10
C GLU A 363 16.75 15.18 4.81
#